data_AF-A0A150IPJ6-F1
#
_entry.id   AF-A0A150IPJ6-F1
#
_cell.length_a   1.000
_cell.length_b   1.000
_cell.length_c   1.000
_cell.angle_alpha   90.00
_cell.angle_beta   90.00
_cell.angle_gamma   90.00
#
_symmetry.space_group_name_H-M   'P 1'
#
loop_
_entity.id
_entity.type
_entity.pdbx_description
1 polymer ?
#
loop_
_entity_poly.entity_id
_entity_poly.type
_entity_poly.pdbx_seq_one_letter_code
_entity_poly.pdbx_strand_id
1 'polypeptide(L)'
;MKDIIIDSLKYSSSNWVKVLLLGLVVFLVDLSDALSFLGGLAGELSFTIIVAGLILGIYQIGFIFRIVEETTHGSDTMPKFDKFWNTFLHGMKEGLVTVIYFIIPLILIIIGVFLFGDLIGPNPMDMELVIIIFVLFLASITYLIYQAAVLNMANHHGTIKSAFDFKRIFKKARDMGIKRLGFIYLLTVVFAVTVESTIHDAVTSNPFDPLSIISALLIAPYILIFIARALGLINRTLEIKK
;
A
#
# COMPACT_ATOMS: atom_id res chain seq x y z
N MET A 1 15.12 -15.29 -4.73
CA MET A 1 14.92 -13.83 -4.59
C MET A 1 15.17 -13.12 -5.90
N LYS A 2 16.34 -13.30 -6.53
CA LYS A 2 16.64 -12.74 -7.87
C LYS A 2 15.51 -12.98 -8.89
N ASP A 3 15.00 -14.21 -8.99
CA ASP A 3 13.94 -14.53 -9.96
C ASP A 3 12.62 -13.82 -9.65
N ILE A 4 12.26 -13.68 -8.37
CA ILE A 4 11.06 -12.94 -7.93
C ILE A 4 11.17 -11.48 -8.34
N ILE A 5 12.34 -10.86 -8.17
CA ILE A 5 12.59 -9.47 -8.55
C ILE A 5 12.47 -9.29 -10.06
N ILE A 6 13.17 -10.14 -10.83
CA ILE A 6 13.16 -10.07 -12.30
C ILE A 6 11.74 -10.30 -12.85
N ASP A 7 11.01 -11.28 -12.31
CA ASP A 7 9.63 -11.54 -12.70
C ASP A 7 8.73 -10.34 -12.39
N SER A 8 8.84 -9.78 -11.17
CA SER A 8 8.03 -8.64 -10.76
C SER A 8 8.31 -7.39 -11.60
N LEU A 9 9.57 -7.15 -12.00
CA LEU A 9 9.93 -6.06 -12.92
C LEU A 9 9.28 -6.28 -14.29
N LYS A 10 9.43 -7.48 -14.87
CA LYS A 10 8.83 -7.82 -16.17
C LYS A 10 7.31 -7.71 -16.14
N TYR A 11 6.68 -8.20 -15.08
CA TYR A 11 5.25 -8.14 -14.88
C TYR A 11 4.76 -6.69 -14.81
N SER A 12 5.44 -5.83 -14.06
CA SER A 12 5.08 -4.41 -13.92
C SER A 12 5.23 -3.64 -15.23
N SER A 13 6.22 -3.99 -16.05
CA SER A 13 6.41 -3.43 -17.40
C SER A 13 5.54 -4.07 -18.49
N SER A 14 4.72 -5.07 -18.17
CA SER A 14 4.01 -5.87 -19.19
C SER A 14 2.83 -5.13 -19.83
N ASN A 15 2.27 -4.12 -19.17
CA ASN A 15 1.10 -3.40 -19.67
C ASN A 15 1.07 -1.94 -19.18
N TRP A 16 1.64 -1.04 -19.97
CA TRP A 16 1.70 0.40 -19.65
C TRP A 16 0.34 1.08 -19.57
N VAL A 17 -0.68 0.59 -20.30
CA VAL A 17 -2.05 1.13 -20.19
C VAL A 17 -2.60 0.89 -18.79
N LYS A 18 -2.40 -0.30 -18.22
CA LYS A 18 -2.79 -0.61 -16.83
C LYS A 18 -2.02 0.24 -15.83
N VAL A 19 -0.72 0.43 -16.04
CA VAL A 19 0.11 1.30 -15.20
C VAL A 19 -0.46 2.73 -15.18
N LEU A 20 -0.69 3.32 -16.35
CA LEU A 20 -1.24 4.68 -16.48
C LEU A 20 -2.62 4.83 -15.85
N LEU A 21 -3.51 3.84 -16.03
CA LEU A 21 -4.85 3.88 -15.44
C LEU A 21 -4.84 3.82 -13.91
N LEU A 22 -3.91 3.07 -13.31
CA LEU A 22 -3.74 3.08 -11.85
C LEU A 22 -3.07 4.38 -11.38
N GLY A 23 -2.12 4.91 -12.17
CA GLY A 23 -1.47 6.20 -11.88
C GLY A 23 -2.40 7.39 -11.94
N LEU A 24 -3.45 7.33 -12.76
CA LEU A 24 -4.48 8.37 -12.84
C LEU A 24 -5.09 8.68 -11.46
N VAL A 25 -5.22 7.68 -10.59
CA VAL A 25 -5.75 7.89 -9.24
C VAL A 25 -4.84 8.80 -8.42
N VAL A 26 -3.54 8.53 -8.44
CA VAL A 26 -2.52 9.34 -7.74
C VAL A 26 -2.54 10.77 -8.29
N PHE A 27 -2.52 10.89 -9.62
CA PHE A 27 -2.57 12.19 -10.29
C PHE A 27 -3.84 13.00 -9.96
N LEU A 28 -5.00 12.34 -9.84
CA LEU A 28 -6.25 13.03 -9.47
C LEU A 28 -6.21 13.57 -8.04
N VAL A 29 -5.56 12.85 -7.11
CA VAL A 29 -5.36 13.34 -5.73
C VAL A 29 -4.47 14.58 -5.76
N ASP A 30 -3.31 14.51 -6.43
CA ASP A 30 -2.37 15.63 -6.58
C ASP A 30 -3.03 16.86 -7.22
N LEU A 31 -3.84 16.63 -8.26
CA LEU A 31 -4.61 17.67 -8.94
C LEU A 31 -5.66 18.30 -8.01
N SER A 32 -6.31 17.50 -7.17
CA SER A 32 -7.32 18.00 -6.24
C SER A 32 -6.73 18.89 -5.15
N ASP A 33 -5.55 18.56 -4.66
CA ASP A 33 -4.84 19.39 -3.68
C ASP A 33 -4.46 20.73 -4.30
N ALA A 34 -3.87 20.71 -5.49
CA ALA A 34 -3.50 21.93 -6.20
C ALA A 34 -4.69 22.86 -6.51
N LEU A 35 -5.82 22.30 -6.95
CA LEU A 35 -7.04 23.08 -7.19
C LEU A 35 -7.62 23.68 -5.90
N SER A 36 -7.47 22.99 -4.77
CA SER A 36 -7.90 23.49 -3.47
C SER A 36 -7.12 24.75 -3.06
N PHE A 37 -5.83 24.83 -3.37
CA PHE A 37 -5.01 26.03 -3.12
C PHE A 37 -5.43 27.26 -3.94
N LEU A 38 -6.00 27.07 -5.14
CA LEU A 38 -6.43 28.16 -6.00
C LEU A 38 -7.72 28.85 -5.51
N GLY A 39 -8.54 28.15 -4.70
CA GLY A 39 -9.80 28.66 -4.16
C GLY A 39 -10.90 28.92 -5.22
N GLY A 40 -12.01 29.52 -4.79
CA GLY A 40 -13.15 29.83 -5.67
C GLY A 40 -13.74 28.60 -6.36
N LEU A 41 -14.13 28.74 -7.64
CA LEU A 41 -14.67 27.64 -8.45
C LEU A 41 -13.68 26.46 -8.59
N ALA A 42 -12.37 26.71 -8.56
CA ALA A 42 -11.37 25.65 -8.60
C ALA A 42 -11.39 24.81 -7.32
N GLY A 43 -11.61 25.44 -6.15
CA GLY A 43 -11.81 24.74 -4.89
C GLY A 43 -13.11 23.95 -4.83
N GLU A 44 -14.19 24.38 -5.49
CA GLU A 44 -15.42 23.58 -5.59
C GLU A 44 -15.23 22.33 -6.47
N LEU A 45 -14.44 22.45 -7.55
CA LEU A 45 -14.09 21.33 -8.40
C LEU A 45 -13.18 20.32 -7.69
N SER A 46 -12.34 20.75 -6.75
CA SER A 46 -11.46 19.84 -6.01
C SER A 46 -12.24 18.80 -5.22
N PHE A 47 -13.36 19.18 -4.59
CA PHE A 47 -14.23 18.24 -3.88
C PHE A 47 -14.76 17.14 -4.81
N THR A 48 -15.18 17.51 -6.02
CA THR A 48 -15.66 16.54 -7.01
C THR A 48 -14.56 15.57 -7.44
N ILE A 49 -13.34 16.08 -7.62
CA ILE A 49 -12.16 15.27 -7.97
C ILE A 49 -11.78 14.34 -6.81
N ILE A 50 -11.84 14.80 -5.56
CA ILE A 50 -11.59 13.96 -4.37
C ILE A 50 -12.57 12.80 -4.33
N VAL A 51 -13.87 13.05 -4.55
CA VAL A 51 -14.89 11.98 -4.57
C VAL A 51 -14.61 10.97 -5.67
N ALA A 52 -14.25 11.43 -6.88
CA ALA A 52 -13.86 10.53 -7.97
C ALA A 52 -12.58 9.75 -7.64
N GLY A 53 -11.58 10.42 -7.07
CA GLY A 53 -10.31 9.84 -6.61
C GLY A 53 -10.52 8.77 -5.54
N LEU A 54 -11.45 8.96 -4.60
CA LEU A 54 -11.80 7.96 -3.58
C LEU A 54 -12.43 6.71 -4.21
N ILE A 55 -13.38 6.87 -5.12
CA ILE A 55 -14.03 5.74 -5.81
C ILE A 55 -12.99 4.95 -6.62
N LEU A 56 -12.15 5.65 -7.38
CA LEU A 56 -11.08 5.04 -8.17
C LEU A 56 -9.97 4.47 -7.28
N GLY A 57 -9.70 5.05 -6.12
CA GLY A 57 -8.76 4.56 -5.13
C GLY A 57 -9.19 3.23 -4.53
N ILE A 58 -10.47 3.09 -4.16
CA ILE A 58 -11.03 1.80 -3.75
C ILE A 58 -10.87 0.77 -4.89
N TYR A 59 -11.18 1.17 -6.13
CA TYR A 59 -10.97 0.31 -7.28
C TYR A 59 -9.50 -0.12 -7.46
N GLN A 60 -8.57 0.82 -7.33
CA GLN A 60 -7.13 0.60 -7.42
C GLN A 60 -6.65 -0.38 -6.36
N ILE A 61 -7.03 -0.18 -5.09
CA ILE A 61 -6.73 -1.12 -3.99
C ILE A 61 -7.20 -2.53 -4.37
N GLY A 62 -8.43 -2.66 -4.87
CA GLY A 62 -8.98 -3.94 -5.31
C GLY A 62 -8.22 -4.57 -6.47
N PHE A 63 -7.76 -3.75 -7.41
CA PHE A 63 -6.94 -4.21 -8.54
C PHE A 63 -5.58 -4.71 -8.08
N ILE A 64 -4.93 -3.98 -7.16
CA ILE A 64 -3.66 -4.38 -6.54
C ILE A 64 -3.84 -5.69 -5.74
N PHE A 65 -4.93 -5.83 -4.99
CA PHE A 65 -5.26 -7.10 -4.31
C PHE A 65 -5.43 -8.26 -5.30
N ARG A 66 -6.12 -8.04 -6.44
CA ARG A 66 -6.26 -9.07 -7.48
C ARG A 66 -4.91 -9.48 -8.08
N ILE A 67 -3.94 -8.58 -8.20
CA ILE A 67 -2.57 -8.96 -8.62
C ILE A 67 -1.98 -9.96 -7.63
N VAL A 68 -2.10 -9.70 -6.33
CA VAL A 68 -1.64 -10.63 -5.29
C VAL A 68 -2.37 -11.97 -5.42
N GLU A 69 -3.70 -11.94 -5.44
CA GLU A 69 -4.56 -13.14 -5.51
C GLU A 69 -4.32 -13.99 -6.76
N GLU A 70 -4.37 -13.39 -7.95
CA GLU A 70 -4.14 -14.12 -9.20
C GLU A 70 -2.70 -14.64 -9.28
N THR A 71 -1.71 -13.90 -8.76
CA THR A 71 -0.32 -14.37 -8.66
C THR A 71 -0.20 -15.57 -7.71
N THR A 72 -0.87 -15.54 -6.55
CA THR A 72 -0.86 -16.68 -5.61
C THR A 72 -1.47 -17.94 -6.23
N HIS A 73 -2.45 -17.77 -7.12
CA HIS A 73 -3.07 -18.86 -7.88
C HIS A 73 -2.34 -19.19 -9.20
N GLY A 74 -1.16 -18.64 -9.43
CA GLY A 74 -0.28 -19.03 -10.54
C GLY A 74 -0.48 -18.29 -11.86
N SER A 75 -1.31 -17.23 -11.90
CA SER A 75 -1.39 -16.35 -13.07
C SER A 75 -0.07 -15.60 -13.25
N ASP A 76 0.40 -15.50 -14.49
CA ASP A 76 1.59 -14.71 -14.86
C ASP A 76 1.22 -13.45 -15.66
N THR A 77 -0.06 -13.10 -15.70
CA THR A 77 -0.58 -11.92 -16.41
C THR A 77 -1.33 -10.96 -15.48
N MET A 78 -1.38 -9.67 -15.85
CA MET A 78 -2.14 -8.69 -15.08
C MET A 78 -3.65 -8.93 -15.15
N PRO A 79 -4.40 -8.71 -14.05
CA PRO A 79 -5.86 -8.77 -14.05
C PRO A 79 -6.48 -7.90 -15.14
N LYS A 80 -7.59 -8.36 -15.73
CA LYS A 80 -8.38 -7.57 -16.69
C LYS A 80 -9.32 -6.60 -15.95
N PHE A 81 -9.64 -5.47 -16.59
CA PHE A 81 -10.61 -4.46 -16.13
C PHE A 81 -12.09 -4.85 -16.39
N ASP A 82 -12.34 -6.11 -16.75
CA ASP A 82 -13.66 -6.63 -17.16
C ASP A 82 -14.64 -6.83 -16.00
N LYS A 83 -14.13 -7.01 -14.78
CA LYS A 83 -14.92 -7.26 -13.58
C LYS A 83 -14.91 -6.07 -12.64
N PHE A 84 -15.49 -4.95 -13.07
CA PHE A 84 -15.44 -3.70 -12.31
C PHE A 84 -15.95 -3.88 -10.87
N TRP A 85 -17.18 -4.36 -10.72
CA TRP A 85 -17.84 -4.48 -9.40
C TRP A 85 -17.13 -5.45 -8.46
N ASN A 86 -16.65 -6.59 -8.98
CA ASN A 86 -15.90 -7.54 -8.17
C ASN A 86 -14.57 -6.95 -7.70
N THR A 87 -13.82 -6.28 -8.59
CA THR A 87 -12.57 -5.58 -8.24
C THR A 87 -12.83 -4.51 -7.18
N PHE A 88 -13.87 -3.69 -7.36
CA PHE A 88 -14.26 -2.67 -6.38
C PHE A 88 -14.57 -3.28 -5.00
N LEU A 89 -15.34 -4.39 -4.95
CA LEU A 89 -15.60 -5.10 -3.70
C LEU A 89 -14.34 -5.69 -3.06
N HIS A 90 -13.38 -6.19 -3.84
CA HIS A 90 -12.08 -6.59 -3.31
C HIS A 90 -11.36 -5.38 -2.67
N GLY A 91 -11.46 -4.22 -3.30
CA GLY A 91 -10.92 -2.97 -2.78
C GLY A 91 -11.53 -2.54 -1.45
N MET A 92 -12.86 -2.58 -1.34
CA MET A 92 -13.54 -2.29 -0.07
C MET A 92 -13.12 -3.26 1.04
N LYS A 93 -13.02 -4.55 0.72
CA LYS A 93 -12.64 -5.58 1.69
C LYS A 93 -11.21 -5.43 2.17
N GLU A 94 -10.27 -5.25 1.24
CA GLU A 94 -8.86 -5.02 1.58
C GLU A 94 -8.71 -3.71 2.36
N GLY A 95 -9.35 -2.62 1.90
CA GLY A 95 -9.32 -1.33 2.59
C GLY A 95 -9.87 -1.42 4.01
N LEU A 96 -10.96 -2.16 4.24
CA LEU A 96 -11.48 -2.42 5.58
C LEU A 96 -10.48 -3.20 6.45
N VAL A 97 -9.83 -4.24 5.90
CA VAL A 97 -8.78 -4.98 6.61
C VAL A 97 -7.62 -4.05 6.96
N THR A 98 -7.15 -3.22 6.02
CA THR A 98 -6.12 -2.20 6.25
C THR A 98 -6.50 -1.30 7.41
N VAL A 99 -7.69 -0.70 7.39
CA VAL A 99 -8.16 0.17 8.49
C VAL A 99 -8.14 -0.55 9.83
N ILE A 100 -8.66 -1.78 9.91
CA ILE A 100 -8.70 -2.55 11.16
C ILE A 100 -7.29 -2.92 11.67
N TYR A 101 -6.37 -3.26 10.77
CA TYR A 101 -4.99 -3.59 11.15
C TYR A 101 -4.22 -2.38 11.67
N PHE A 102 -4.47 -1.18 11.13
CA PHE A 102 -3.73 0.04 11.48
C PHE A 102 -4.41 0.88 12.57
N ILE A 103 -5.70 0.71 12.85
CA ILE A 103 -6.36 1.43 13.96
C ILE A 103 -5.87 0.97 15.33
N ILE A 104 -5.55 -0.33 15.49
CA ILE A 104 -5.05 -0.89 16.74
C ILE A 104 -3.70 -0.26 17.15
N PRO A 105 -2.64 -0.27 16.31
CA PRO A 105 -1.38 0.38 16.67
C PRO A 105 -1.53 1.88 16.85
N LEU A 106 -2.42 2.55 16.10
CA LEU A 106 -2.71 3.97 16.30
C LEU A 106 -3.24 4.24 17.72
N ILE A 107 -4.19 3.43 18.20
CA ILE A 107 -4.72 3.53 19.56
C ILE A 107 -3.60 3.28 20.60
N LEU A 108 -2.73 2.29 20.36
CA LEU A 108 -1.60 2.00 21.26
C LEU A 108 -0.60 3.16 21.32
N ILE A 109 -0.35 3.84 20.20
CA ILE A 109 0.51 5.04 20.15
C ILE A 109 -0.13 6.16 20.98
N ILE A 110 -1.41 6.45 20.78
CA ILE A 110 -2.12 7.51 21.53
C ILE A 110 -2.09 7.23 23.04
N ILE A 111 -2.39 5.99 23.44
CA ILE A 111 -2.32 5.57 24.85
C ILE A 111 -0.90 5.67 25.38
N GLY A 112 0.10 5.23 24.61
CA GLY A 112 1.50 5.27 25.02
C GLY A 112 1.99 6.70 25.27
N VAL A 113 1.67 7.64 24.38
CA VAL A 113 1.99 9.06 24.53
C VAL A 113 1.32 9.64 25.78
N PHE A 114 0.04 9.33 26.01
CA PHE A 114 -0.71 9.86 27.14
C PHE A 114 -0.25 9.30 28.49
N LEU A 115 0.07 8.00 28.57
CA LEU A 115 0.45 7.35 29.83
C LEU A 115 1.91 7.57 30.22
N PHE A 116 2.80 7.67 29.23
CA PHE A 116 4.25 7.66 29.46
C PHE A 116 4.93 8.98 29.11
N GLY A 117 4.20 9.97 28.58
CA GLY A 117 4.76 11.28 28.22
C GLY A 117 5.50 11.95 29.39
N ASP A 118 4.92 11.89 30.59
CA ASP A 118 5.52 12.49 31.79
C ASP A 118 6.75 11.72 32.31
N LEU A 119 6.92 10.43 31.95
CA LEU A 119 8.05 9.61 32.39
C LEU A 119 9.31 9.77 31.53
N ILE A 120 9.16 10.24 30.28
CA ILE A 120 10.25 10.31 29.29
C ILE A 120 11.15 11.54 29.54
N GLY A 121 10.78 12.40 30.49
CA GLY A 121 11.54 13.57 30.91
C GLY A 121 11.08 14.85 30.20
N PRO A 122 11.46 16.03 30.72
CA PRO A 122 10.93 17.31 30.24
C PRO A 122 11.54 17.78 28.91
N ASN A 123 12.57 17.10 28.39
CA ASN A 123 13.24 17.50 27.16
C ASN A 123 12.40 17.06 25.94
N PRO A 124 11.85 18.00 25.16
CA PRO A 124 10.98 17.68 24.03
C PRO A 124 11.65 16.79 22.98
N MET A 125 12.98 16.92 22.81
CA MET A 125 13.74 16.18 21.79
C MET A 125 13.90 14.68 22.15
N ASP A 126 14.00 14.36 23.44
CA ASP A 126 14.06 12.97 23.92
C ASP A 126 12.69 12.29 23.79
N MET A 127 11.61 13.03 24.07
CA MET A 127 10.23 12.58 23.90
C MET A 127 9.90 12.29 22.42
N GLU A 128 10.28 13.19 21.52
CA GLU A 128 10.08 13.02 20.07
C GLU A 128 10.79 11.76 19.55
N LEU A 129 12.06 11.57 19.89
CA LEU A 129 12.84 10.41 19.44
C LEU A 129 12.24 9.08 19.94
N VAL A 130 11.82 9.03 21.21
CA VAL A 130 11.19 7.83 21.79
C VAL A 130 9.87 7.51 21.08
N ILE A 131 9.04 8.52 20.81
CA ILE A 131 7.78 8.35 20.09
C ILE A 131 8.05 7.85 18.67
N ILE A 132 9.00 8.46 17.94
CA ILE A 132 9.36 8.02 16.58
C ILE A 132 9.81 6.56 16.58
N ILE A 133 10.72 6.17 17.49
CA ILE A 133 11.20 4.79 17.60
C ILE A 133 10.04 3.83 17.89
N PHE A 134 9.14 4.20 18.80
CA PHE A 134 7.99 3.39 19.15
C PHE A 134 6.99 3.23 17.99
N VAL A 135 6.69 4.32 17.28
CA VAL A 135 5.83 4.34 16.09
C VAL A 135 6.43 3.46 14.99
N LEU A 136 7.72 3.64 14.68
CA LEU A 136 8.41 2.85 13.66
C LEU A 136 8.40 1.36 14.02
N PHE A 137 8.61 1.02 15.30
CA PHE A 137 8.54 -0.36 15.78
C PHE A 137 7.14 -0.97 15.61
N LEU A 138 6.09 -0.28 16.07
CA LEU A 138 4.70 -0.76 15.94
C LEU A 138 4.25 -0.84 14.48
N ALA A 139 4.57 0.18 13.67
CA ALA A 139 4.25 0.20 12.24
C ALA A 139 4.95 -0.94 11.50
N SER A 140 6.22 -1.20 11.80
CA SER A 140 6.98 -2.31 11.23
C SER A 140 6.32 -3.66 11.52
N ILE A 141 6.04 -3.95 12.79
CA ILE A 141 5.42 -5.24 13.18
C ILE A 141 4.03 -5.37 12.56
N THR A 142 3.22 -4.32 12.62
CA THR A 142 1.87 -4.33 12.05
C THR A 142 1.93 -4.60 10.56
N TYR A 143 2.81 -3.91 9.83
CA TYR A 143 2.96 -4.10 8.39
C TYR A 143 3.35 -5.53 8.04
N LEU A 144 4.30 -6.14 8.77
CA LEU A 144 4.70 -7.53 8.53
C LEU A 144 3.55 -8.53 8.72
N ILE A 145 2.75 -8.35 9.77
CA ILE A 145 1.57 -9.19 10.02
C ILE A 145 0.50 -8.93 8.95
N TYR A 146 0.30 -7.67 8.58
CA TYR A 146 -0.66 -7.25 7.55
C TYR A 146 -0.36 -7.90 6.19
N GLN A 147 0.90 -7.92 5.75
CA GLN A 147 1.29 -8.59 4.50
C GLN A 147 0.95 -10.09 4.51
N ALA A 148 1.15 -10.77 5.65
CA ALA A 148 0.75 -12.17 5.82
C ALA A 148 -0.78 -12.33 5.85
N ALA A 149 -1.53 -11.35 6.38
CA ALA A 149 -2.98 -11.31 6.37
C ALA A 149 -3.54 -11.18 4.95
N VAL A 150 -3.00 -10.25 4.14
CA VAL A 150 -3.35 -10.07 2.72
C VAL A 150 -3.08 -11.35 1.94
N LEU A 151 -1.93 -12.00 2.15
CA LEU A 151 -1.62 -13.28 1.51
C LEU A 151 -2.51 -14.45 1.97
N ASN A 152 -2.96 -14.43 3.22
CA ASN A 152 -3.94 -15.43 3.67
C ASN A 152 -5.29 -15.15 3.02
N MET A 153 -5.68 -13.89 2.88
CA MET A 153 -6.90 -13.46 2.20
C MET A 153 -6.91 -13.80 0.72
N ALA A 154 -5.78 -13.59 0.03
CA ALA A 154 -5.57 -14.00 -1.36
C ALA A 154 -5.80 -15.51 -1.58
N ASN A 155 -5.20 -16.35 -0.73
CA ASN A 155 -5.38 -17.81 -0.79
C ASN A 155 -6.80 -18.29 -0.45
N HIS A 156 -7.67 -17.43 0.08
CA HIS A 156 -9.05 -17.76 0.44
C HIS A 156 -10.04 -16.84 -0.29
N HIS A 157 -9.77 -16.60 -1.57
CA HIS A 157 -10.66 -15.92 -2.51
C HIS A 157 -11.14 -14.54 -2.06
N GLY A 158 -10.28 -13.77 -1.39
CA GLY A 158 -10.60 -12.42 -0.95
C GLY A 158 -11.64 -12.35 0.17
N THR A 159 -11.74 -13.37 1.04
CA THR A 159 -12.69 -13.33 2.18
C THR A 159 -12.13 -12.56 3.37
N ILE A 160 -12.84 -11.53 3.86
CA ILE A 160 -12.41 -10.72 5.01
C ILE A 160 -12.10 -11.59 6.24
N LYS A 161 -12.94 -12.61 6.51
CA LYS A 161 -12.76 -13.51 7.66
C LYS A 161 -11.37 -14.16 7.68
N SER A 162 -10.84 -14.52 6.51
CA SER A 162 -9.53 -15.14 6.43
C SER A 162 -8.39 -14.16 6.73
N ALA A 163 -8.59 -12.86 6.50
CA ALA A 163 -7.63 -11.83 6.91
C ALA A 163 -7.51 -11.70 8.43
N PHE A 164 -8.37 -12.35 9.22
CA PHE A 164 -8.31 -12.37 10.69
C PHE A 164 -8.11 -13.78 11.27
N ASP A 165 -7.76 -14.78 10.45
CA ASP A 165 -7.33 -16.09 10.96
C ASP A 165 -5.88 -16.00 11.45
N PHE A 166 -5.69 -15.40 12.63
CA PHE A 166 -4.37 -15.13 13.19
C PHE A 166 -3.49 -16.38 13.28
N LYS A 167 -4.07 -17.55 13.57
CA LYS A 167 -3.31 -18.81 13.61
C LYS A 167 -2.67 -19.11 12.26
N ARG A 168 -3.41 -18.97 11.16
CA ARG A 168 -2.85 -19.14 9.79
C ARG A 168 -1.91 -18.01 9.42
N ILE A 169 -2.22 -16.77 9.81
CA ILE A 169 -1.41 -15.58 9.49
C ILE A 169 -0.03 -15.68 10.14
N PHE A 170 0.05 -15.99 11.44
CA PHE A 170 1.32 -16.19 12.13
C PHE A 170 2.10 -17.37 11.56
N LYS A 171 1.43 -18.48 11.21
CA LYS A 171 2.07 -19.59 10.51
C LYS A 171 2.64 -19.13 9.17
N LYS A 172 1.88 -18.37 8.38
CA LYS A 172 2.31 -17.87 7.07
C LYS A 172 3.48 -16.88 7.18
N ALA A 173 3.43 -15.93 8.12
CA ALA A 173 4.53 -15.01 8.39
C ALA A 173 5.82 -15.78 8.78
N ARG A 174 5.69 -16.80 9.63
CA ARG A 174 6.81 -17.67 10.01
C ARG A 174 7.34 -18.47 8.82
N ASP A 175 6.46 -19.06 8.01
CA ASP A 175 6.83 -19.84 6.81
C ASP A 175 7.53 -18.96 5.77
N MET A 176 7.13 -17.69 5.61
CA MET A 176 7.81 -16.72 4.75
C MET A 176 9.22 -16.39 5.24
N GLY A 177 9.39 -16.31 6.56
CA GLY A 177 10.64 -15.98 7.22
C GLY A 177 11.03 -14.51 7.09
N ILE A 178 11.84 -14.04 8.05
CA ILE A 178 12.22 -12.63 8.19
C ILE A 178 12.91 -12.06 6.94
N LYS A 179 13.67 -12.87 6.19
CA LYS A 179 14.41 -12.40 5.00
C LYS A 179 13.45 -11.94 3.88
N ARG A 180 12.36 -12.68 3.64
CA ARG A 180 11.40 -12.36 2.57
C ARG A 180 10.44 -11.26 3.00
N LEU A 181 10.00 -11.32 4.25
CA LEU A 181 9.18 -10.29 4.87
C LEU A 181 9.90 -8.94 4.95
N GLY A 182 11.15 -8.94 5.43
CA GLY A 182 12.01 -7.76 5.47
C GLY A 182 12.29 -7.18 4.09
N PHE A 183 12.40 -8.02 3.05
CA PHE A 183 12.54 -7.55 1.68
C PHE A 183 11.30 -6.78 1.19
N ILE A 184 10.08 -7.32 1.40
CA ILE A 184 8.84 -6.62 1.05
C ILE A 184 8.68 -5.33 1.86
N TYR A 185 8.99 -5.39 3.16
CA TYR A 185 9.01 -4.21 4.02
C TYR A 185 9.94 -3.12 3.48
N LEU A 186 11.20 -3.46 3.21
CA LEU A 186 12.18 -2.50 2.67
C LEU A 186 11.74 -1.92 1.33
N LEU A 187 11.20 -2.73 0.42
CA LEU A 187 10.65 -2.22 -0.84
C LEU A 187 9.51 -1.21 -0.60
N THR A 188 8.65 -1.49 0.37
CA THR A 188 7.52 -0.62 0.69
C THR A 188 7.96 0.65 1.37
N VAL A 189 8.94 0.60 2.27
CA VAL A 189 9.51 1.78 2.91
C VAL A 189 10.27 2.63 1.90
N VAL A 190 11.12 2.03 1.07
CA VAL A 190 11.81 2.77 -0.01
C VAL A 190 10.79 3.39 -0.95
N PHE A 191 9.72 2.67 -1.30
CA PHE A 191 8.61 3.21 -2.08
C PHE A 191 7.96 4.40 -1.38
N ALA A 192 7.52 4.23 -0.13
CA ALA A 192 6.86 5.26 0.66
C ALA A 192 7.74 6.51 0.76
N VAL A 193 9.03 6.37 1.09
CA VAL A 193 9.97 7.49 1.19
C VAL A 193 10.21 8.14 -0.16
N THR A 194 10.38 7.36 -1.25
CA THR A 194 10.65 7.92 -2.59
C THR A 194 9.43 8.64 -3.14
N VAL A 195 8.25 8.07 -2.97
CA VAL A 195 6.97 8.68 -3.34
C VAL A 195 6.73 9.92 -2.47
N GLU A 196 6.81 9.81 -1.16
CA GLU A 196 6.59 10.95 -0.25
C GLU A 196 7.59 12.09 -0.51
N SER A 197 8.90 11.82 -0.56
CA SER A 197 9.92 12.88 -0.72
C SER A 197 10.02 13.46 -2.14
N THR A 198 9.76 12.65 -3.18
CA THR A 198 9.87 13.14 -4.57
C THR A 198 8.55 13.74 -5.05
N ILE A 199 7.40 13.26 -4.55
CA ILE A 199 6.08 13.71 -4.97
C ILE A 199 5.58 14.85 -4.09
N HIS A 200 5.71 14.78 -2.75
CA HIS A 200 5.18 15.84 -1.88
C HIS A 200 5.83 17.21 -2.16
N ASP A 201 7.15 17.28 -2.32
CA ASP A 201 7.86 18.55 -2.55
C ASP A 201 7.70 19.09 -3.99
N ALA A 202 7.62 18.20 -4.99
CA ALA A 202 7.42 18.60 -6.38
C ALA A 202 5.95 18.95 -6.69
N VAL A 203 4.98 18.25 -6.09
CA VAL A 203 3.54 18.46 -6.29
C VAL A 203 3.03 19.68 -5.54
N THR A 204 3.49 19.92 -4.31
CA THR A 204 3.04 21.10 -3.53
C THR A 204 3.52 22.43 -4.11
N SER A 205 4.59 22.42 -4.91
CA SER A 205 5.05 23.62 -5.62
C SER A 205 4.40 23.79 -6.99
N ASN A 206 4.21 22.70 -7.76
CA ASN A 206 3.44 22.71 -9.02
C ASN A 206 3.04 21.28 -9.46
N PRO A 207 1.74 20.90 -9.43
CA PRO A 207 1.29 19.56 -9.84
C PRO A 207 1.48 19.29 -11.34
N PHE A 208 1.69 20.35 -12.14
CA PHE A 208 1.90 20.27 -13.59
C PHE A 208 3.38 20.18 -13.96
N ASP A 209 4.28 20.13 -12.98
CA ASP A 209 5.68 19.85 -13.25
C ASP A 209 5.83 18.45 -13.89
N PRO A 210 6.62 18.31 -14.97
CA PRO A 210 6.80 17.02 -15.64
C PRO A 210 7.23 15.88 -14.72
N LEU A 211 8.05 16.13 -13.69
CA LEU A 211 8.48 15.10 -12.76
C LEU A 211 7.33 14.62 -11.86
N SER A 212 6.47 15.54 -11.42
CA SER A 212 5.25 15.23 -10.65
C SER A 212 4.28 14.38 -11.47
N ILE A 213 4.09 14.71 -12.75
CA ILE A 213 3.21 13.92 -13.64
C ILE A 213 3.80 12.53 -13.88
N ILE A 214 5.11 12.42 -14.13
CA ILE A 214 5.78 11.13 -14.35
C ILE A 214 5.73 10.27 -13.08
N SER A 215 5.96 10.87 -11.91
CA SER A 215 5.97 10.14 -10.65
C SER A 215 4.58 9.60 -10.32
N ALA A 216 3.52 10.40 -10.48
CA ALA A 216 2.14 9.99 -10.24
C ALA A 216 1.64 8.95 -11.27
N LEU A 217 1.86 9.19 -12.57
CA LEU A 217 1.29 8.35 -13.63
C LEU A 217 2.09 7.08 -13.94
N LEU A 218 3.41 7.06 -13.65
CA LEU A 218 4.28 5.94 -14.02
C LEU A 218 4.97 5.32 -12.81
N ILE A 219 5.70 6.09 -12.01
CA ILE A 219 6.57 5.54 -10.96
C ILE A 219 5.72 4.92 -9.83
N ALA A 220 4.75 5.66 -9.31
CA ALA A 220 3.87 5.22 -8.24
C ALA A 220 3.12 3.90 -8.58
N PRO A 221 2.34 3.83 -9.67
CA PRO A 221 1.63 2.60 -10.03
C PRO A 221 2.57 1.45 -10.41
N TYR A 222 3.73 1.73 -11.04
CA TYR A 222 4.71 0.69 -11.36
C TYR A 222 5.19 -0.03 -10.11
N ILE A 223 5.56 0.73 -9.07
CA ILE A 223 6.07 0.15 -7.82
C ILE A 223 4.96 -0.56 -7.05
N LEU A 224 3.73 -0.04 -7.04
CA LEU A 224 2.57 -0.74 -6.44
C LEU A 224 2.35 -2.12 -7.08
N ILE A 225 2.35 -2.19 -8.42
CA ILE A 225 2.23 -3.45 -9.16
C ILE A 225 3.42 -4.38 -8.82
N PHE A 226 4.63 -3.84 -8.77
CA PHE A 226 5.84 -4.59 -8.47
C PHE A 226 5.79 -5.22 -7.08
N ILE A 227 5.41 -4.46 -6.05
CA ILE A 227 5.29 -4.95 -4.67
C ILE A 227 4.21 -6.04 -4.58
N ALA A 228 3.05 -5.83 -5.19
CA ALA A 228 1.95 -6.79 -5.19
C ALA A 228 2.35 -8.11 -5.87
N ARG A 229 3.02 -8.03 -7.02
CA ARG A 229 3.54 -9.21 -7.73
C ARG A 229 4.60 -9.93 -6.90
N ALA A 230 5.55 -9.21 -6.33
CA ALA A 230 6.61 -9.79 -5.49
C ALA A 230 6.03 -10.51 -4.28
N LEU A 231 5.03 -9.91 -3.62
CA LEU A 231 4.33 -10.51 -2.49
C LEU A 231 3.65 -11.83 -2.87
N GLY A 232 2.89 -11.85 -3.97
CA GLY A 232 2.24 -13.06 -4.47
C GLY A 232 3.23 -14.18 -4.82
N LEU A 233 4.34 -13.86 -5.47
CA LEU A 233 5.39 -14.83 -5.84
C LEU A 233 6.10 -15.42 -4.62
N ILE A 234 6.32 -14.62 -3.58
CA ILE A 234 6.87 -15.12 -2.31
C ILE A 234 5.96 -16.23 -1.77
N ASN A 235 4.65 -16.05 -1.79
CA ASN A 235 3.71 -17.07 -1.35
C ASN A 235 3.75 -18.32 -2.25
N ARG A 236 3.66 -18.14 -3.58
CA ARG A 236 3.70 -19.25 -4.56
C ARG A 236 4.95 -20.13 -4.39
N THR A 237 6.12 -19.51 -4.16
CA THR A 237 7.37 -20.26 -3.95
C THR A 237 7.46 -21.01 -2.63
N LEU A 238 6.62 -20.69 -1.63
CA LEU A 238 6.53 -21.45 -0.38
C LEU A 238 5.66 -22.70 -0.54
N GLU A 239 4.62 -22.61 -1.37
CA GLU A 239 3.71 -23.72 -1.63
C GLU A 239 4.36 -24.80 -2.50
N ILE A 240 5.19 -24.42 -3.48
CA ILE A 240 5.96 -25.37 -4.31
C ILE A 240 7.00 -26.18 -3.51
N LYS A 241 7.45 -25.66 -2.36
CA LYS A 241 8.45 -26.31 -1.51
C LYS A 241 7.87 -27.28 -0.48
N LYS A 242 6.54 -27.39 -0.39
CA LYS A 242 5.83 -28.32 0.50
C LYS A 242 5.44 -29.57 -0.27
#